data_AF-A0A4S8KYY1-F1
#
_entry.id   AF-A0A4S8KYY1-F1
#
_cell.length_a   1.000
_cell.length_b   1.000
_cell.length_c   1.000
_cell.angle_alpha   90.00
_cell.angle_beta   90.00
_cell.angle_gamma   90.00
#
_symmetry.space_group_name_H-M   'P 1'
#
loop_
_entity.id
_entity.type
_entity.pdbx_description
1 polymer ?
#
loop_
_entity_poly.entity_id
_entity_poly.type
_entity_poly.pdbx_seq_one_letter_code
_entity_poly.pdbx_strand_id
1 'polypeptide(L)'
;DLFQLNMAGQPVLVLNSQKVVKDLLEKRSSIYSDRPKWLVLNEMTGYMDLPLMRYGELWRRMRRASKLPLGVKMSFNYHRVQSDQALVLAHDVLNHPDNWKFHVQRLVALYPIDNH
;
A
#
# COMPACT_ATOMS: atom_id res chain seq x y z
N ASP A 1 -6.08 5.89 -24.11
CA ASP A 1 -6.97 7.06 -24.03
C ASP A 1 -6.71 7.84 -22.75
N LEU A 2 -6.99 9.14 -22.78
CA LEU A 2 -6.82 10.11 -21.70
C LEU A 2 -8.05 11.00 -21.67
N PHE A 3 -8.58 11.30 -20.48
CA PHE A 3 -9.64 12.29 -20.33
C PHE A 3 -9.47 13.07 -19.05
N GLN A 4 -10.01 14.29 -19.01
CA GLN A 4 -9.88 15.20 -17.88
C GLN A 4 -11.21 15.33 -17.14
N LEU A 5 -11.15 15.30 -15.82
CA LEU A 5 -12.26 15.57 -14.91
C LEU A 5 -11.91 16.78 -14.04
N ASN A 6 -12.91 17.48 -13.53
CA ASN A 6 -12.71 18.48 -12.49
C ASN A 6 -13.23 17.91 -11.17
N MET A 7 -12.34 17.71 -10.20
CA MET A 7 -12.70 17.27 -8.85
C MET A 7 -12.51 18.42 -7.88
N ALA A 8 -13.62 18.99 -7.40
CA ALA A 8 -13.63 20.08 -6.41
C ALA A 8 -12.73 21.29 -6.80
N GLY A 9 -12.75 21.68 -8.08
CA GLY A 9 -11.94 22.78 -8.61
C GLY A 9 -10.54 22.37 -9.07
N GLN A 10 -10.13 21.11 -8.87
CA GLN A 10 -8.85 20.59 -9.30
C GLN A 10 -9.01 19.75 -10.58
N PRO A 11 -8.35 20.11 -11.69
CA PRO A 11 -8.34 19.29 -12.90
C PRO A 11 -7.54 18.01 -12.66
N VAL A 12 -8.15 16.86 -12.94
CA VAL A 12 -7.54 15.53 -12.80
C VAL A 12 -7.56 14.82 -14.15
N LEU A 13 -6.39 14.37 -14.58
CA LEU A 13 -6.22 13.62 -15.82
C LEU A 13 -6.30 12.12 -15.53
N VAL A 14 -7.27 11.44 -16.14
CA VAL A 14 -7.48 10.00 -16.02
C VAL A 14 -6.80 9.27 -17.18
N LEU A 15 -5.98 8.27 -16.85
CA LEU A 15 -5.27 7.43 -17.81
C LEU A 15 -6.10 6.16 -18.06
N ASN A 16 -6.63 5.97 -19.27
CA ASN A 16 -7.54 4.87 -19.61
C ASN A 16 -6.93 3.81 -20.54
N SER A 17 -5.62 3.82 -20.76
CA SER A 17 -4.96 2.73 -21.49
C SER A 17 -3.65 2.30 -20.86
N GLN A 18 -3.41 0.98 -20.87
CA GLN A 18 -2.21 0.37 -20.31
C GLN A 18 -0.93 0.95 -20.91
N LYS A 19 -0.92 1.22 -22.23
CA LYS A 19 0.22 1.86 -22.91
C LYS A 19 0.57 3.20 -22.29
N VAL A 20 -0.43 4.06 -22.08
CA VAL A 20 -0.24 5.40 -21.49
C VAL A 20 0.16 5.30 -20.03
N VAL A 21 -0.47 4.41 -19.26
CA VAL A 21 -0.09 4.15 -17.86
C VAL A 21 1.37 3.73 -17.77
N LYS A 22 1.81 2.79 -18.61
CA LYS A 22 3.21 2.33 -18.65
C LYS A 22 4.18 3.46 -19.03
N ASP A 23 3.85 4.22 -20.06
CA ASP A 23 4.73 5.28 -20.55
C ASP A 23 4.86 6.44 -19.55
N LEU A 24 3.80 6.76 -18.81
CA LEU A 24 3.79 7.87 -17.85
C LEU A 24 4.19 7.44 -16.43
N LEU A 25 3.60 6.38 -15.88
CA LEU A 25 3.75 6.02 -14.48
C LEU A 25 4.89 5.04 -14.19
N GLU A 26 5.37 4.27 -15.17
CA GLU A 26 6.56 3.43 -15.01
C GLU A 26 7.81 4.14 -15.54
N LYS A 27 7.86 4.38 -16.87
CA LYS A 27 9.05 4.92 -17.54
C LYS A 27 9.40 6.34 -17.10
N ARG A 28 8.39 7.15 -16.78
CA ARG A 28 8.52 8.56 -16.37
C ARG A 28 8.01 8.80 -14.95
N SER A 29 8.07 7.77 -14.11
CA SER A 29 7.59 7.80 -12.73
C SER A 29 8.15 8.97 -11.90
N SER A 30 9.39 9.37 -12.12
CA SER A 30 10.01 10.51 -11.42
C SER A 30 9.35 11.86 -11.73
N ILE A 31 8.62 11.97 -12.84
CA ILE A 31 7.96 13.20 -13.29
C ILE A 31 6.47 13.18 -12.91
N TYR A 32 5.80 12.03 -13.11
CA TYR A 32 4.33 11.94 -13.01
C TYR A 32 3.82 11.22 -11.77
N SER A 33 4.67 10.52 -11.01
CA SER A 33 4.25 9.72 -9.86
C SER A 33 4.49 10.41 -8.52
N ASP A 34 4.64 11.74 -8.48
CA ASP A 34 4.65 12.48 -7.21
C ASP A 34 3.26 12.41 -6.54
N ARG A 35 3.21 12.55 -5.22
CA ARG A 35 1.98 12.48 -4.44
C ARG A 35 1.44 13.89 -4.17
N PRO A 36 0.11 14.11 -4.27
CA PRO A 36 -0.51 15.34 -3.77
C PRO A 36 -0.22 15.55 -2.29
N LYS A 37 -0.27 16.80 -1.83
CA LYS A 37 -0.17 17.11 -0.40
C LYS A 37 -1.46 16.75 0.31
N TRP A 38 -1.49 15.59 0.96
CA TRP A 38 -2.60 15.14 1.79
C TRP A 38 -2.44 15.61 3.24
N LEU A 39 -2.70 16.89 3.54
CA LEU A 39 -2.41 17.49 4.85
C LEU A 39 -2.98 16.67 6.03
N VAL A 40 -4.27 16.33 5.97
CA VAL A 40 -4.94 15.57 7.03
C VAL A 40 -4.33 14.17 7.20
N LEU A 41 -4.15 13.42 6.10
CA LEU A 41 -3.59 12.07 6.16
C LEU A 41 -2.13 12.05 6.61
N ASN A 42 -1.35 13.06 6.19
CA ASN A 42 0.04 13.21 6.62
C ASN A 42 0.11 13.52 8.12
N GLU A 43 -0.78 14.36 8.64
CA GLU A 43 -0.83 14.69 10.07
C GLU A 43 -1.22 13.47 10.91
N MET A 44 -2.24 12.71 10.46
CA MET A 44 -2.66 11.47 11.12
C MET A 44 -1.55 10.40 11.15
N THR A 45 -0.63 10.41 10.19
CA THR A 45 0.46 9.43 10.06
C THR A 45 1.81 9.97 10.53
N GLY A 46 1.85 11.19 11.09
CA GLY A 46 3.08 11.84 11.54
C GLY A 46 4.12 12.02 10.42
N TYR A 47 3.68 12.17 9.18
CA TYR A 47 4.54 12.29 7.99
C TYR A 47 5.46 11.08 7.72
N MET A 48 5.14 9.91 8.30
CA MET A 48 5.95 8.69 8.14
C MET A 48 5.33 7.65 7.20
N ASP A 49 4.20 7.96 6.58
CA ASP A 49 3.54 7.02 5.66
C ASP A 49 4.17 7.05 4.26
N LEU A 50 4.95 6.02 3.95
CA LEU A 50 5.72 5.91 2.70
C LEU A 50 4.86 5.98 1.41
N PRO A 51 3.66 5.37 1.33
CA PRO A 51 2.78 5.45 0.17
C PRO A 51 2.20 6.84 -0.10
N LEU A 52 1.92 7.63 0.94
CA LEU A 52 1.37 8.99 0.85
C LEU A 52 2.45 10.07 0.78
N MET A 53 3.69 9.73 1.15
CA MET A 53 4.82 10.65 1.12
C MET A 53 5.20 11.09 -0.30
N ARG A 54 5.46 12.40 -0.45
CA ARG A 54 5.97 12.99 -1.70
C ARG A 54 7.34 12.48 -2.07
N TYR A 55 7.62 12.44 -3.37
CA TYR A 55 8.93 12.03 -3.85
C TYR A 55 10.00 13.02 -3.37
N GLY A 56 11.10 12.50 -2.84
CA GLY A 56 12.14 13.31 -2.22
C GLY A 56 13.28 12.49 -1.65
N GLU A 57 14.22 13.14 -0.98
CA GLU A 57 15.31 12.42 -0.31
C GLU A 57 14.81 11.56 0.85
N LEU A 58 13.88 12.09 1.67
CA LEU A 58 13.25 11.35 2.76
C LEU A 58 12.55 10.07 2.25
N TRP A 59 11.72 10.19 1.21
CA TRP A 59 11.06 9.04 0.58
C TRP A 59 12.08 8.00 0.09
N ARG A 60 13.18 8.44 -0.57
CA ARG A 60 14.24 7.53 -1.04
C ARG A 60 14.97 6.85 0.12
N ARG A 61 15.16 7.52 1.26
CA ARG A 61 15.76 6.95 2.46
C ARG A 61 14.81 5.94 3.12
N MET A 62 13.55 6.33 3.36
CA MET A 62 12.53 5.44 3.92
C MET A 62 12.27 4.22 3.03
N ARG A 63 12.20 4.38 1.71
CA ARG A 63 12.04 3.24 0.79
C ARG A 63 13.26 2.32 0.77
N ARG A 64 14.47 2.84 0.99
CA ARG A 64 15.66 2.00 1.16
C ARG A 64 15.61 1.23 2.48
N ALA A 65 15.22 1.89 3.56
CA ALA A 65 15.04 1.25 4.86
C ALA A 65 13.95 0.17 4.82
N SER A 66 12.81 0.43 4.16
CA SER A 66 11.69 -0.52 4.08
C SER A 66 12.01 -1.79 3.28
N LYS A 67 12.99 -1.74 2.36
CA LYS A 67 13.46 -2.93 1.63
C LYS A 67 14.13 -3.97 2.52
N LEU A 68 14.66 -3.58 3.68
CA LEU A 68 15.29 -4.51 4.61
C LEU A 68 14.25 -5.48 5.20
N PRO A 69 13.21 -5.02 5.94
CA PRO A 69 12.20 -5.92 6.49
C PRO A 69 11.32 -6.55 5.41
N LEU A 70 10.97 -5.80 4.35
CA LEU A 70 10.08 -6.30 3.29
C LEU A 70 10.83 -7.04 2.15
N GLY A 71 12.13 -7.27 2.31
CA GLY A 71 12.94 -7.96 1.31
C GLY A 71 12.69 -9.47 1.31
N VAL A 72 12.91 -10.11 0.15
CA VAL A 72 12.72 -11.56 -0.04
C VAL A 72 13.50 -12.41 0.97
N LYS A 73 14.65 -11.91 1.44
CA LYS A 73 15.44 -12.62 2.47
C LYS A 73 14.77 -12.61 3.84
N MET A 74 14.14 -11.50 4.22
CA MET A 74 13.48 -11.35 5.52
C MET A 74 12.04 -11.87 5.49
N SER A 75 11.42 -12.02 4.30
CA SER A 75 10.06 -12.54 4.18
C SER A 75 9.91 -13.96 4.75
N PHE A 76 10.97 -14.78 4.69
CA PHE A 76 10.97 -16.11 5.30
C PHE A 76 10.75 -16.09 6.82
N ASN A 77 11.21 -15.04 7.52
CA ASN A 77 11.02 -14.92 8.96
C ASN A 77 9.54 -14.74 9.34
N TYR A 78 8.73 -14.22 8.42
CA TYR A 78 7.29 -14.06 8.63
C TYR A 78 6.48 -15.31 8.28
N HIS A 79 7.09 -16.31 7.64
CA HIS A 79 6.35 -17.44 7.07
C HIS A 79 5.64 -18.26 8.15
N ARG A 80 6.27 -18.44 9.32
CA ARG A 80 5.66 -19.13 10.46
C ARG A 80 4.40 -18.41 10.95
N VAL A 81 4.52 -17.13 11.30
CA VAL A 81 3.39 -16.32 11.78
C VAL A 81 2.27 -16.24 10.72
N GLN A 82 2.63 -16.06 9.45
CA GLN A 82 1.66 -16.10 8.33
C GLN A 82 0.92 -17.43 8.24
N SER A 83 1.62 -18.56 8.46
CA SER A 83 1.03 -19.89 8.36
C SER A 83 0.08 -20.16 9.52
N ASP A 84 0.48 -19.78 10.74
CA ASP A 84 -0.36 -19.90 11.93
C ASP A 84 -1.65 -19.08 11.76
N GLN A 85 -1.53 -17.84 11.31
CA GLN A 85 -2.67 -16.96 11.07
C GLN A 85 -3.54 -17.42 9.88
N ALA A 86 -2.95 -18.05 8.86
CA ALA A 86 -3.68 -18.65 7.75
C ALA A 86 -4.53 -19.86 8.21
N LEU A 87 -4.04 -20.66 9.15
CA LEU A 87 -4.80 -21.75 9.76
C LEU A 87 -6.00 -21.21 10.55
N VAL A 88 -5.80 -20.16 11.35
CA VAL A 88 -6.89 -19.49 12.08
C VAL A 88 -7.93 -18.92 11.11
N LEU A 89 -7.50 -18.28 10.01
CA LEU A 89 -8.41 -17.78 8.98
C LEU A 89 -9.21 -18.94 8.37
N ALA A 90 -8.56 -20.03 7.97
CA ALA A 90 -9.23 -21.17 7.36
C ALA A 90 -10.27 -21.79 8.31
N HIS A 91 -9.91 -21.97 9.58
CA HIS A 91 -10.84 -22.45 10.60
C HIS A 91 -12.06 -21.53 10.75
N ASP A 92 -11.84 -20.22 10.83
CA ASP A 92 -12.93 -19.28 11.06
C ASP A 92 -13.86 -19.14 9.86
N VAL A 93 -13.31 -19.17 8.64
CA VAL A 93 -14.11 -19.18 7.41
C VAL A 93 -14.92 -20.46 7.27
N LEU A 94 -14.38 -21.62 7.67
CA LEU A 94 -15.12 -22.88 7.64
C LEU A 94 -16.28 -22.92 8.65
N ASN A 95 -16.09 -22.35 9.83
CA ASN A 95 -17.12 -22.35 10.88
C ASN A 95 -18.14 -21.21 10.73
N HIS A 96 -17.73 -20.06 10.18
CA HIS A 96 -18.57 -18.86 10.04
C HIS A 96 -18.41 -18.25 8.62
N PRO A 97 -18.82 -18.97 7.56
CA PRO A 97 -18.60 -18.54 6.18
C PRO A 97 -19.25 -17.20 5.85
N ASP A 98 -20.37 -16.86 6.49
CA ASP A 98 -21.08 -15.59 6.27
C ASP A 98 -20.25 -14.37 6.70
N ASN A 99 -19.30 -14.55 7.62
CA ASN A 99 -18.46 -13.49 8.18
C ASN A 99 -17.03 -13.48 7.60
N TRP A 100 -16.77 -14.17 6.48
CA TRP A 100 -15.43 -14.29 5.90
C TRP A 100 -14.69 -12.95 5.72
N LYS A 101 -15.41 -11.87 5.35
CA LYS A 101 -14.82 -10.53 5.18
C LYS A 101 -14.20 -10.02 6.47
N PHE A 102 -14.90 -10.20 7.59
CA PHE A 102 -14.39 -9.82 8.91
C PHE A 102 -13.14 -10.64 9.27
N HIS A 103 -13.16 -11.94 9.00
CA HIS A 103 -12.00 -12.81 9.28
C HIS A 103 -10.76 -12.43 8.45
N VAL A 104 -10.94 -12.06 7.18
CA VAL A 104 -9.84 -11.55 6.33
C VAL A 104 -9.34 -10.19 6.83
N GLN A 105 -10.23 -9.28 7.21
CA GLN A 105 -9.83 -7.97 7.74
C GLN A 105 -9.05 -8.11 9.05
N ARG A 106 -9.48 -9.00 9.95
CA ARG A 106 -8.78 -9.29 11.21
C ARG A 106 -7.36 -9.80 10.96
N LEU A 107 -7.18 -10.73 10.01
CA LEU A 107 -5.86 -11.24 9.64
C LEU A 107 -4.90 -10.11 9.23
N VAL A 108 -5.36 -9.21 8.35
CA VAL A 108 -4.56 -8.08 7.87
C VAL A 108 -4.26 -7.09 9.01
N ALA A 109 -5.21 -6.89 9.92
CA ALA A 109 -5.08 -5.98 11.06
C ALA A 109 -4.17 -6.50 12.19
N LEU A 110 -3.98 -7.82 12.32
CA LEU A 110 -3.07 -8.42 13.32
C LEU A 110 -1.60 -8.39 12.90
N TYR A 111 -1.34 -8.28 11.60
CA TYR A 111 0.01 -8.27 11.02
C TYR A 111 0.99 -7.20 11.57
N PRO A 112 0.55 -6.02 12.04
CA PRO A 112 1.44 -5.02 12.64
C PRO A 112 1.78 -5.25 14.12
N ILE A 113 1.06 -6.12 14.85
CA ILE A 113 1.10 -6.16 16.33
C ILE A 113 2.12 -7.17 16.86
N ASP A 114 2.41 -8.25 16.13
CA ASP A 114 3.21 -9.37 16.66
C ASP A 114 4.72 -9.30 16.37
N ASN A 115 5.22 -8.13 15.93
CA ASN A 115 6.62 -7.94 15.50
C ASN A 115 7.42 -6.94 16.36
N HIS A 116 6.94 -6.66 17.58
CA HIS A 116 7.64 -5.86 18.59
C HIS A 116 8.02 -6.68 19.81
#